data_AF-A0A2P5N718-F1
#
_entry.id   AF-A0A2P5N718-F1
#
_cell.length_a   1.000
_cell.length_b   1.000
_cell.length_c   1.000
_cell.angle_alpha   90.00
_cell.angle_beta   90.00
_cell.angle_gamma   90.00
#
_symmetry.space_group_name_H-M   'P 1'
#
loop_
_entity.id
_entity.type
_entity.pdbx_description
1 polymer ?
#
loop_
_entity_poly.entity_id
_entity_poly.type
_entity_poly.pdbx_seq_one_letter_code
_entity_poly.pdbx_strand_id
1 'polypeptide(L)'
;MKKRYHQFNSKRKIKKLTGIELQLCSELAEKVKYGGNPEHKMNPGDFGLIPPSGPRPGKSLCDSVKVFSKKTALKYLQAGLRKGLVSERCNGDWPKNIWAVTDNGIALEAQLENPETGTYHGYPMPESDPLATEIAKLWKP
;
A
#
# COMPACT_ATOMS: atom_id res chain seq x y z
N MET A 1 11.08 16.77 -15.32
CA MET A 1 10.75 15.61 -14.46
C MET A 1 10.59 14.36 -15.33
N LYS A 2 11.38 13.30 -15.09
CA LYS A 2 11.29 12.06 -15.88
C LYS A 2 9.97 11.33 -15.57
N LYS A 3 9.18 11.02 -16.61
CA LYS A 3 7.91 10.28 -16.56
C LYS A 3 8.14 8.83 -16.11
N ARG A 4 8.21 8.61 -14.79
CA ARG A 4 8.63 7.33 -14.18
C ARG A 4 7.61 6.18 -14.33
N TYR A 5 6.37 6.48 -14.70
CA TYR A 5 5.24 5.54 -14.65
C TYR A 5 4.72 5.08 -16.02
N HIS A 6 5.30 5.52 -17.13
CA HIS A 6 4.84 5.11 -18.48
C HIS A 6 5.42 3.77 -18.96
N GLN A 7 6.31 3.15 -18.19
CA GLN A 7 6.96 1.89 -18.54
C GLN A 7 6.56 0.80 -17.55
N PHE A 8 6.24 -0.39 -18.07
CA PHE A 8 5.95 -1.57 -17.27
C PHE A 8 7.11 -1.88 -16.32
N ASN A 9 6.83 -1.92 -15.02
CA ASN A 9 7.83 -2.22 -14.01
C ASN A 9 7.72 -3.70 -13.63
N SER A 10 8.66 -4.53 -14.10
CA SER A 10 8.71 -5.97 -13.82
C SER A 10 8.75 -6.31 -12.33
N LYS A 11 9.18 -5.37 -11.46
CA LYS A 11 9.18 -5.54 -10.01
C LYS A 11 7.78 -5.46 -9.39
N ARG A 12 6.78 -4.94 -10.11
CA ARG A 12 5.39 -4.71 -9.66
C ARG A 12 4.40 -5.65 -10.36
N LYS A 13 4.86 -6.80 -10.82
CA LYS A 13 4.00 -7.81 -11.45
C LYS A 13 3.06 -8.41 -10.39
N ILE A 14 1.76 -8.41 -10.70
CA ILE A 14 0.72 -8.97 -9.83
C ILE A 14 0.81 -10.51 -9.88
N LYS A 15 0.79 -11.14 -8.71
CA LYS A 15 0.78 -12.61 -8.60
C LYS A 15 -0.60 -13.15 -8.91
N LYS A 16 -0.68 -14.16 -9.78
CA LYS A 16 -1.89 -14.99 -9.91
C LYS A 16 -1.89 -16.01 -8.78
N LEU A 17 -2.80 -15.84 -7.81
CA LEU A 17 -2.88 -16.72 -6.65
C LEU A 17 -3.81 -17.91 -6.92
N THR A 18 -3.41 -19.07 -6.42
CA THR A 18 -4.30 -20.22 -6.21
C THR A 18 -5.20 -20.00 -4.98
N GLY A 19 -6.22 -20.83 -4.80
CA GLY A 19 -7.11 -20.74 -3.62
C GLY A 19 -6.37 -20.88 -2.28
N ILE A 20 -5.36 -21.75 -2.22
CA ILE A 20 -4.51 -21.94 -1.03
C ILE A 20 -3.70 -20.67 -0.75
N GLU A 21 -3.08 -20.08 -1.78
CA GLU A 21 -2.28 -18.87 -1.60
C GLU A 21 -3.12 -17.65 -1.23
N LEU A 22 -4.37 -17.58 -1.71
CA LEU A 22 -5.33 -16.56 -1.29
C LEU A 22 -5.70 -16.72 0.19
N GLN A 23 -5.86 -17.95 0.67
CA GLN A 23 -6.10 -18.23 2.09
C GLN A 23 -4.90 -17.79 2.95
N LEU A 24 -3.67 -18.10 2.52
CA LEU A 24 -2.45 -17.63 3.19
C LEU A 24 -2.38 -16.09 3.24
N CYS A 25 -2.73 -15.41 2.14
CA CYS A 25 -2.80 -13.95 2.15
C CYS A 25 -3.84 -13.43 3.15
N SER A 26 -4.96 -14.12 3.32
CA SER A 26 -5.97 -13.76 4.32
C SER A 26 -5.46 -13.94 5.75
N GLU A 27 -4.63 -14.95 6.01
CA GLU A 27 -3.95 -15.12 7.31
C GLU A 27 -2.91 -14.03 7.57
N LEU A 28 -2.15 -13.63 6.54
CA LEU A 28 -1.22 -12.50 6.62
C LEU A 28 -1.95 -11.19 6.92
N ALA A 29 -3.18 -11.02 6.44
CA ALA A 29 -3.99 -9.83 6.72
C ALA A 29 -4.26 -9.63 8.22
N GLU A 30 -4.31 -10.71 9.01
CA GLU A 30 -4.50 -10.60 10.47
C GLU A 30 -3.20 -10.17 11.19
N LYS A 31 -2.04 -10.41 10.58
CA LYS A 31 -0.71 -10.17 11.18
C LYS A 31 -0.07 -8.88 10.72
N VAL A 32 -0.48 -8.36 9.55
CA VAL A 32 0.15 -7.23 8.88
C VAL A 32 0.10 -5.95 9.73
N LYS A 33 1.16 -5.14 9.64
CA LYS A 33 1.26 -3.86 10.35
C LYS A 33 1.44 -2.72 9.36
N TYR A 34 0.92 -1.56 9.73
CA TYR A 34 1.17 -0.31 9.02
C TYR A 34 2.12 0.56 9.85
N GLY A 35 3.34 0.77 9.36
CA GLY A 35 4.34 1.60 10.05
C GLY A 35 3.99 3.07 9.88
N GLY A 36 3.88 3.46 8.60
CA GLY A 36 3.47 4.78 8.16
C GLY A 36 4.56 5.83 8.38
N ASN A 37 5.04 6.43 7.30
CA ASN A 37 6.12 7.42 7.36
C ASN A 37 5.67 8.74 8.05
N PRO A 38 6.35 9.22 9.12
CA PRO A 38 6.11 10.53 9.74
C PRO A 38 6.30 11.75 8.83
N GLU A 39 7.10 11.62 7.77
CA GLU A 39 7.41 12.76 6.87
C GLU A 39 6.23 13.23 5.99
N HIS A 40 5.05 12.61 6.12
CA HIS A 40 3.90 12.80 5.23
C HIS A 40 2.55 12.98 5.95
N LYS A 41 2.55 13.28 7.24
CA LYS A 41 1.31 13.29 8.05
C LYS A 41 1.13 14.63 8.74
N MET A 42 -0.04 15.23 8.51
CA MET A 42 -0.45 16.50 9.12
C MET A 42 -0.58 16.40 10.66
N ASN A 43 -0.80 15.19 11.20
CA ASN A 43 -0.90 14.90 12.63
C ASN A 43 0.11 13.81 13.07
N PRO A 44 1.33 14.18 13.50
CA PRO A 44 2.36 13.22 13.92
C PRO A 44 2.00 12.41 15.18
N GLY A 45 1.14 12.98 16.05
CA GLY A 45 0.79 12.39 17.34
C GLY A 45 0.06 11.04 17.27
N ASP A 46 -0.68 10.79 16.20
CA ASP A 46 -1.49 9.57 16.02
C ASP A 46 -0.64 8.32 15.65
N PHE A 47 0.68 8.50 15.54
CA PHE A 47 1.65 7.46 15.19
C PHE A 47 2.65 7.13 16.30
N GLY A 48 2.52 7.76 17.49
CA GLY A 48 3.37 7.49 18.64
C GLY A 48 4.83 7.95 18.47
N LEU A 49 5.06 9.00 17.66
CA LEU A 49 6.40 9.49 17.32
C LEU A 49 6.71 10.78 18.08
N ILE A 50 7.75 10.74 18.91
CA ILE A 50 8.29 11.88 19.66
C ILE A 50 9.76 12.06 19.24
N PRO A 51 10.21 13.26 18.85
CA PRO A 51 9.46 14.52 18.68
C PRO A 51 8.75 14.63 17.32
N PRO A 52 7.72 15.49 17.18
CA PRO A 52 7.02 15.68 15.92
C PRO A 52 7.94 16.27 14.85
N SER A 53 8.14 15.53 13.74
CA SER A 53 8.81 16.05 12.55
C SER A 53 7.83 16.91 11.74
N GLY A 54 8.13 18.20 11.58
CA GLY A 54 7.33 19.08 10.73
C GLY A 54 7.32 18.62 9.26
N PRO A 55 6.23 18.86 8.50
CA PRO A 55 6.15 18.46 7.10
C PRO A 55 7.23 19.18 6.28
N ARG A 56 8.06 18.44 5.53
CA ARG A 56 9.00 19.05 4.57
C ARG A 56 8.20 19.66 3.41
N PRO A 57 8.51 20.90 2.97
CA PRO A 57 7.87 21.51 1.80
C PRO A 57 8.05 20.63 0.55
N GLY A 58 6.95 20.33 -0.15
CA GLY A 58 6.99 19.69 -1.48
C GLY A 58 6.65 18.20 -1.56
N LYS A 59 6.08 17.59 -0.52
CA LYS A 59 5.64 16.18 -0.57
C LYS A 59 4.19 15.96 -0.10
N SER A 60 3.26 16.67 -0.72
CA SER A 60 1.82 16.44 -0.60
C SER A 60 1.42 15.20 -1.42
N LEU A 61 1.25 14.05 -0.76
CA LEU A 61 0.59 12.89 -1.39
C LEU A 61 -0.49 12.24 -0.52
N CYS A 62 -0.59 12.58 0.78
CA CYS A 62 -1.64 12.01 1.64
C CYS A 62 -2.92 12.87 1.71
N ASP A 63 -2.88 14.16 1.38
CA ASP A 63 -4.05 15.05 1.49
C ASP A 63 -5.13 14.78 0.43
N SER A 64 -4.74 14.33 -0.77
CA SER A 64 -5.67 14.14 -1.89
C SER A 64 -6.56 12.90 -1.76
N VAL A 65 -6.23 11.95 -0.88
CA VAL A 65 -6.82 10.59 -0.90
C VAL A 65 -7.58 10.24 0.39
N LYS A 66 -7.73 11.21 1.30
CA LYS A 66 -8.49 11.09 2.56
C LYS A 66 -8.11 9.89 3.45
N VAL A 67 -6.91 9.33 3.31
CA VAL A 67 -6.38 8.31 4.21
C VAL A 67 -5.70 9.02 5.38
N PHE A 68 -6.51 9.50 6.32
CA PHE A 68 -6.05 10.37 7.41
C PHE A 68 -5.63 9.63 8.69
N SER A 69 -5.82 8.32 8.77
CA SER A 69 -5.49 7.54 9.98
C SER A 69 -4.73 6.26 9.67
N LYS A 70 -3.90 5.84 10.64
CA LYS A 70 -3.22 4.53 10.64
C LYS A 70 -4.22 3.38 10.48
N LYS A 71 -5.37 3.49 11.15
CA LYS A 71 -6.44 2.50 11.13
C LYS A 71 -7.04 2.34 9.74
N THR A 72 -7.31 3.45 9.04
CA THR A 72 -7.83 3.43 7.67
C THR A 72 -6.81 2.84 6.70
N ALA A 73 -5.53 3.22 6.83
CA ALA A 73 -4.47 2.67 6.00
C ALA A 73 -4.31 1.15 6.21
N LEU A 74 -4.33 0.70 7.46
CA LEU A 74 -4.29 -0.72 7.81
C LEU A 74 -5.49 -1.46 7.23
N LYS A 75 -6.71 -0.91 7.32
CA LYS A 75 -7.92 -1.52 6.72
C LYS A 75 -7.74 -1.78 5.23
N TYR A 76 -7.24 -0.79 4.47
CA TYR A 76 -7.01 -0.99 3.03
C TYR A 76 -5.90 -2.00 2.75
N LEU A 77 -4.81 -1.99 3.54
CA LEU A 77 -3.74 -2.97 3.43
C LEU A 77 -4.25 -4.41 3.62
N GLN A 78 -5.05 -4.62 4.67
CA GLN A 78 -5.68 -5.91 4.95
C GLN A 78 -6.65 -6.33 3.85
N ALA A 79 -7.45 -5.39 3.33
CA ALA A 79 -8.36 -5.66 2.21
C ALA A 79 -7.58 -6.09 0.94
N GLY A 80 -6.44 -5.46 0.67
CA GLY A 80 -5.55 -5.83 -0.44
C GLY A 80 -5.05 -7.26 -0.35
N LEU A 81 -4.59 -7.66 0.84
CA LEU A 81 -4.19 -9.04 1.13
C LEU A 81 -5.34 -10.03 0.96
N ARG A 82 -6.51 -9.75 1.55
CA ARG A 82 -7.68 -10.63 1.44
C ARG A 82 -8.21 -10.79 0.01
N LYS A 83 -8.05 -9.75 -0.83
CA LYS A 83 -8.35 -9.83 -2.27
C LYS A 83 -7.23 -10.45 -3.10
N GLY A 84 -6.07 -10.73 -2.51
CA GLY A 84 -4.95 -11.34 -3.20
C GLY A 84 -4.21 -10.41 -4.17
N LEU A 85 -4.40 -9.09 -4.07
CA LEU A 85 -3.69 -8.14 -4.92
C LEU A 85 -2.30 -7.87 -4.36
N VAL A 86 -1.39 -8.80 -4.66
CA VAL A 86 -0.03 -8.83 -4.12
C VAL A 86 0.99 -9.07 -5.22
N SER A 87 2.22 -8.59 -5.02
CA SER A 87 3.29 -8.80 -6.00
C SER A 87 3.77 -10.25 -6.05
N GLU A 88 4.24 -10.70 -7.21
CA GLU A 88 4.94 -11.99 -7.35
C GLU A 88 6.20 -12.08 -6.48
N ARG A 89 6.88 -10.95 -6.26
CA ARG A 89 8.07 -10.91 -5.42
C ARG A 89 7.69 -10.96 -3.95
N CYS A 90 8.38 -11.79 -3.17
CA CYS A 90 8.20 -11.88 -1.72
C CYS A 90 9.54 -11.72 -0.99
N ASN A 91 9.47 -11.53 0.34
CA ASN A 91 10.57 -11.70 1.27
C ASN A 91 10.08 -12.55 2.43
N GLY A 92 10.49 -13.82 2.47
CA GLY A 92 9.77 -14.85 3.23
C GLY A 92 8.31 -14.90 2.74
N ASP A 93 7.37 -14.95 3.68
CA ASP A 93 5.94 -15.02 3.39
C ASP A 93 5.34 -13.68 2.94
N TRP A 94 6.06 -12.58 3.12
CA TRP A 94 5.54 -11.23 2.87
C TRP A 94 5.72 -10.80 1.41
N PRO A 95 4.65 -10.46 0.68
CA PRO A 95 4.76 -9.85 -0.64
C PRO A 95 5.50 -8.52 -0.58
N LYS A 96 6.31 -8.20 -1.59
CA LYS A 96 7.01 -6.91 -1.66
C LYS A 96 6.04 -5.73 -1.80
N ASN A 97 4.95 -5.93 -2.53
CA ASN A 97 3.91 -4.94 -2.72
C ASN A 97 2.53 -5.56 -2.43
N ILE A 98 1.66 -4.76 -1.82
CA ILE A 98 0.24 -5.03 -1.67
C ILE A 98 -0.50 -3.84 -2.27
N TRP A 99 -1.55 -4.10 -3.04
CA TRP A 99 -2.37 -3.07 -3.64
C TRP A 99 -3.79 -3.09 -3.09
N ALA A 100 -4.38 -1.91 -2.99
CA ALA A 100 -5.75 -1.74 -2.55
C ALA A 100 -6.41 -0.61 -3.33
N VAL A 101 -7.73 -0.47 -3.19
CA VAL A 101 -8.46 0.67 -3.74
C VAL A 101 -9.31 1.26 -2.63
N THR A 102 -9.27 2.59 -2.51
CA THR A 102 -10.10 3.32 -1.57
C THR A 102 -11.58 3.26 -1.95
N ASP A 103 -12.46 3.65 -1.03
CA ASP A 103 -13.90 3.69 -1.29
C ASP A 103 -14.27 4.66 -2.43
N ASN A 104 -13.41 5.65 -2.72
CA ASN A 104 -13.57 6.60 -3.82
C ASN A 104 -12.87 6.16 -5.12
N GLY A 105 -12.40 4.91 -5.21
CA GLY A 105 -11.82 4.36 -6.45
C GLY A 105 -10.33 4.68 -6.67
N ILE A 106 -9.66 5.33 -5.72
CA ILE A 106 -8.22 5.65 -5.85
C ILE A 106 -7.39 4.42 -5.49
N ALA A 107 -6.52 3.99 -6.41
CA ALA A 107 -5.59 2.89 -6.20
C ALA A 107 -4.45 3.29 -5.24
N LEU A 108 -4.11 2.37 -4.34
CA LEU A 108 -3.06 2.49 -3.34
C LEU A 108 -2.03 1.39 -3.56
N GLU A 109 -0.77 1.73 -3.30
CA GLU A 109 0.32 0.77 -3.24
C GLU A 109 0.99 0.84 -1.88
N ALA A 110 1.17 -0.32 -1.24
CA ALA A 110 1.95 -0.48 -0.03
C ALA A 110 3.20 -1.30 -0.31
N GLN A 111 4.36 -0.81 0.11
CA GLN A 111 5.64 -1.50 0.01
C GLN A 111 6.05 -2.07 1.38
N LEU A 112 6.61 -3.28 1.36
CA LEU A 112 7.17 -3.93 2.55
C LEU A 112 8.38 -3.12 3.05
N GLU A 113 8.26 -2.60 4.26
CA GLU A 113 9.29 -1.80 4.93
C GLU A 113 10.16 -2.66 5.84
N ASN A 114 9.52 -3.52 6.66
CA ASN A 114 10.22 -4.45 7.54
C ASN A 114 9.64 -5.88 7.39
N PRO A 115 10.40 -6.81 6.78
CA PRO A 115 9.98 -8.21 6.59
C PRO A 115 9.89 -9.01 7.90
N GLU A 116 10.66 -8.66 8.94
CA GLU A 116 10.64 -9.39 10.22
C GLU A 116 9.33 -9.16 10.97
N THR A 117 8.69 -8.02 10.74
CA THR A 117 7.47 -7.61 11.46
C THR A 117 6.23 -7.54 10.57
N GLY A 118 6.36 -7.78 9.25
CA GLY A 118 5.26 -7.62 8.30
C GLY A 118 4.77 -6.18 8.21
N THR A 119 5.68 -5.22 8.35
CA THR A 119 5.33 -3.80 8.37
C THR A 119 5.42 -3.21 6.97
N TYR A 120 4.36 -2.52 6.55
CA TYR A 120 4.27 -1.85 5.25
C TYR A 120 4.09 -0.35 5.40
N HIS A 121 4.48 0.36 4.35
CA HIS A 121 4.17 1.77 4.15
C HIS A 121 3.53 1.97 2.77
N GLY A 122 2.45 2.74 2.69
CA GLY A 122 1.70 2.93 1.46
C GLY A 122 1.50 4.37 1.04
N TYR A 123 1.22 4.54 -0.24
CA TYR A 123 0.99 5.81 -0.91
C TYR A 123 -0.03 5.65 -2.05
N PRO A 124 -0.72 6.73 -2.45
CA PRO A 124 -1.57 6.71 -3.63
C PRO A 124 -0.79 6.50 -4.91
N MET A 125 -1.35 5.72 -5.82
CA MET A 125 -0.81 5.55 -7.15
C MET A 125 -1.25 6.73 -8.04
N PRO A 126 -0.36 7.35 -8.81
CA PRO A 126 -0.75 8.39 -9.77
C PRO A 126 -1.74 7.84 -10.80
N GLU A 127 -2.73 8.63 -11.22
CA GLU A 127 -3.67 8.23 -12.30
C GLU A 127 -2.96 7.90 -13.61
N SER A 128 -1.81 8.53 -13.86
CA SER A 128 -0.97 8.25 -15.03
C SER A 128 -0.24 6.89 -14.99
N ASP A 129 -0.29 6.16 -13.87
CA ASP A 129 0.30 4.83 -13.73
C ASP A 129 -0.65 3.77 -14.32
N PRO A 130 -0.28 3.07 -15.41
CA PRO A 130 -1.14 2.05 -16.01
C PRO A 130 -1.55 0.96 -15.01
N LEU A 131 -0.67 0.63 -14.05
CA LEU A 131 -0.99 -0.36 -13.02
C LEU A 131 -2.12 0.13 -12.11
N ALA A 132 -2.28 1.44 -11.89
CA ALA A 132 -3.38 1.97 -11.07
C ALA A 132 -4.74 1.62 -11.68
N THR A 133 -4.84 1.75 -13.00
CA THR A 133 -6.03 1.38 -13.76
C THR A 133 -6.30 -0.13 -13.70
N GLU A 134 -5.26 -0.94 -13.78
CA GLU A 134 -5.38 -2.40 -13.66
C GLU A 134 -5.83 -2.83 -12.27
N ILE A 135 -5.23 -2.29 -11.21
CA ILE A 135 -5.64 -2.54 -9.82
C ILE A 135 -7.10 -2.14 -9.61
N ALA A 136 -7.53 -0.97 -10.10
CA ALA A 136 -8.92 -0.53 -10.01
C ALA A 136 -9.90 -1.49 -10.71
N LYS A 137 -9.49 -2.09 -11.84
CA LYS A 137 -10.29 -3.11 -12.55
C LYS A 137 -10.40 -4.40 -11.76
N LEU A 138 -9.27 -4.91 -11.25
CA LEU A 138 -9.20 -6.15 -10.46
C LEU A 138 -9.88 -6.01 -9.09
N TRP A 139 -10.03 -4.79 -8.57
CA TRP A 139 -10.67 -4.55 -7.29
C TRP A 139 -12.18 -4.73 -7.31
N LYS A 140 -12.81 -4.52 -8.47
CA LYS A 140 -14.27 -4.61 -8.62
C LYS A 140 -14.79 -5.96 -8.08
N PRO A 141 -15.95 -5.95 -7.41
CA PRO A 141 -16.54 -7.15 -6.83
C PRO A 141 -16.85 -8.22 -7.90
#